data_AF-A0A383C4B6-F1
#
_entry.id   AF-A0A383C4B6-F1
#
_cell.length_a   1.000
_cell.length_b   1.000
_cell.length_c   1.000
_cell.angle_alpha   90.00
_cell.angle_beta   90.00
_cell.angle_gamma   90.00
#
_symmetry.space_group_name_H-M   'P 1'
#
loop_
_entity.id
_entity.type
_entity.pdbx_description
1 polymer ?
#
loop_
_entity_poly.entity_id
_entity_poly.type
_entity_poly.pdbx_seq_one_letter_code
_entity_poly.pdbx_strand_id
1 'polypeptide(L)'
;MAKRVQRRRGTTAEHATFTGYVGETTVDTTKDTVIVHDGATTAGFPLAREDLSNVNLTNLIGVTELKLIDGSADQVIKTDGSGTISFGTIDVTGSAVGGDISGTVGNAQIVANKVGVAELNVSEGTNGQVLSTNGSGTLSFITVVTDPTLGGHLSGSTSAAVINNNTITSAMLTTALKNFTVDEFVGASAQTTFTLTAAVGSVNALMVYIDGIVQPP
;
A
#
# COMPACT_ATOMS: atom_id res chain seq x y z
N MET A 1 57.01 -35.17 -54.98
CA MET A 1 55.66 -34.65 -55.27
C MET A 1 54.67 -35.28 -54.30
N ALA A 2 53.80 -34.50 -53.67
CA ALA A 2 52.73 -35.06 -52.85
C ALA A 2 51.63 -35.66 -53.74
N LYS A 3 51.08 -36.82 -53.35
CA LYS A 3 49.96 -37.45 -54.05
C LYS A 3 48.70 -36.60 -53.84
N ARG A 4 48.04 -36.17 -54.92
CA ARG A 4 46.70 -35.55 -54.86
C ARG A 4 45.66 -36.65 -54.99
N VAL A 5 44.80 -36.80 -54.00
CA VAL A 5 43.66 -37.71 -54.04
C VAL A 5 42.38 -36.88 -54.07
N GLN A 6 41.53 -37.16 -55.06
CA GLN A 6 40.17 -36.64 -55.08
C GLN A 6 39.22 -37.77 -54.69
N ARG A 7 38.31 -37.49 -53.76
CA ARG A 7 37.25 -38.41 -53.35
C ARG A 7 36.13 -38.37 -54.38
N ARG A 8 35.31 -39.43 -54.42
CA ARG A 8 34.03 -39.40 -55.13
C ARG A 8 33.18 -38.24 -54.58
N ARG A 9 32.44 -37.55 -55.44
CA ARG A 9 31.78 -36.29 -55.10
C ARG A 9 30.52 -36.09 -55.93
N GLY A 10 29.62 -35.25 -55.43
CA GLY A 10 28.33 -34.90 -56.05
C GLY A 10 27.63 -33.83 -55.23
N THR A 11 26.51 -33.31 -55.71
CA THR A 11 25.63 -32.36 -55.00
C THR A 11 24.88 -33.03 -53.85
N THR A 12 24.24 -32.25 -52.98
CA THR A 12 23.34 -32.81 -51.95
C THR A 12 22.20 -33.62 -52.57
N ALA A 13 21.67 -33.18 -53.71
CA ALA A 13 20.58 -33.87 -54.40
C ALA A 13 21.03 -35.23 -54.94
N GLU A 14 22.24 -35.32 -55.50
CA GLU A 14 22.81 -36.59 -55.96
C GLU A 14 23.13 -37.53 -54.79
N HIS A 15 23.61 -36.99 -53.66
CA HIS A 15 23.84 -37.81 -52.46
C HIS A 15 22.55 -38.34 -51.85
N ALA A 16 21.42 -37.63 -51.97
CA ALA A 16 20.14 -38.01 -51.36
C ALA A 16 19.66 -39.42 -51.76
N THR A 17 20.06 -39.91 -52.93
CA THR A 17 19.71 -41.25 -53.43
C THR A 17 20.91 -42.21 -53.48
N PHE A 18 22.09 -41.77 -53.07
CA PHE A 18 23.32 -42.56 -53.10
C PHE A 18 23.56 -43.26 -51.75
N THR A 19 23.91 -44.54 -51.80
CA THR A 19 24.42 -45.30 -50.66
C THR A 19 25.85 -45.74 -50.98
N GLY A 20 26.83 -45.18 -50.27
CA GLY A 20 28.23 -45.59 -50.42
C GLY A 20 28.55 -46.89 -49.69
N TYR A 21 29.69 -47.49 -49.99
CA TYR A 21 30.16 -48.69 -49.30
C TYR A 21 30.56 -48.40 -47.83
N VAL A 22 30.63 -49.45 -47.01
CA VAL A 22 31.13 -49.36 -45.62
C VAL A 22 32.50 -48.68 -45.59
N GLY A 23 32.62 -47.57 -44.86
CA GLY A 23 33.86 -46.81 -44.70
C GLY A 23 34.23 -45.94 -45.90
N GLU A 24 33.39 -45.88 -46.94
CA GLU A 24 33.57 -44.94 -48.04
C GLU A 24 33.40 -43.50 -47.55
N THR A 25 34.23 -42.59 -48.08
CA THR A 25 34.09 -41.16 -47.88
C THR A 25 33.88 -40.45 -49.21
N THR A 26 32.77 -39.73 -49.33
CA THR A 26 32.46 -38.88 -50.48
C THR A 26 32.44 -37.40 -50.09
N VAL A 27 32.38 -36.50 -51.07
CA VAL A 27 32.29 -35.05 -50.85
C VAL A 27 30.97 -34.53 -51.41
N ASP A 28 30.14 -33.97 -50.53
CA ASP A 28 28.99 -33.15 -50.92
C ASP A 28 29.50 -31.76 -51.33
N THR A 29 29.36 -31.45 -52.61
CA THR A 29 29.83 -30.22 -53.26
C THR A 29 28.85 -29.05 -53.13
N THR A 30 27.64 -29.29 -52.62
CA THR A 30 26.69 -28.23 -52.30
C THR A 30 26.92 -27.71 -50.88
N LYS A 31 27.22 -28.62 -49.95
CA LYS A 31 27.52 -28.27 -48.54
C LYS A 31 29.00 -28.07 -48.25
N ASP A 32 29.87 -28.40 -49.20
CA ASP A 32 31.32 -28.45 -49.04
C ASP A 32 31.75 -29.25 -47.80
N THR A 33 31.20 -30.46 -47.63
CA THR A 33 31.52 -31.34 -46.51
C THR A 33 31.75 -32.78 -46.96
N VAL A 34 32.43 -33.55 -46.10
CA VAL A 34 32.59 -34.99 -46.28
C VAL A 34 31.34 -35.72 -45.78
N ILE A 35 30.97 -36.79 -46.48
CA ILE A 35 29.94 -37.75 -46.05
C ILE A 35 30.62 -39.09 -45.82
N VAL A 36 30.38 -39.69 -44.64
CA VAL A 36 30.80 -41.06 -44.30
C VAL A 36 29.66 -42.03 -44.61
N HIS A 37 29.98 -43.20 -45.16
CA HIS A 37 28.99 -44.21 -45.54
C HIS A 37 29.17 -45.52 -44.77
N ASP A 38 28.06 -46.23 -44.56
CA ASP A 38 27.97 -47.48 -43.80
C ASP A 38 27.49 -48.67 -44.67
N GLY A 39 27.36 -48.51 -45.99
CA GLY A 39 26.85 -49.56 -46.86
C GLY A 39 25.32 -49.72 -46.88
N ALA A 40 24.56 -48.95 -46.09
CA ALA A 40 23.12 -49.13 -45.94
C ALA A 40 22.33 -47.81 -46.00
N THR A 41 22.77 -46.79 -45.26
CA THR A 41 22.08 -45.51 -45.10
C THR A 41 22.26 -44.65 -46.36
N THR A 42 21.17 -44.40 -47.07
CA THR A 42 21.14 -43.45 -48.19
C THR A 42 21.49 -42.05 -47.69
N ALA A 43 22.19 -41.26 -48.51
CA ALA A 43 22.78 -39.96 -48.14
C ALA A 43 23.90 -40.00 -47.09
N GLY A 44 24.16 -41.15 -46.44
CA GLY A 44 25.21 -41.33 -45.46
C GLY A 44 25.12 -40.38 -44.26
N PHE A 45 26.27 -40.08 -43.67
CA PHE A 45 26.41 -39.21 -42.50
C PHE A 45 27.28 -38.00 -42.85
N PRO A 46 26.67 -36.85 -43.22
CA PRO A 46 27.41 -35.62 -43.46
C PRO A 46 28.09 -35.14 -42.18
N LEU A 47 29.38 -34.78 -42.27
CA LEU A 47 30.09 -34.17 -41.15
C LEU A 47 29.73 -32.70 -41.02
N ALA A 48 29.73 -32.19 -39.79
CA ALA A 48 29.59 -30.77 -39.51
C ALA A 48 30.81 -29.98 -40.02
N ARG A 49 30.57 -28.83 -40.63
CA ARG A 49 31.62 -27.84 -40.92
C ARG A 49 32.05 -27.13 -39.63
N GLU A 50 33.25 -26.55 -39.64
CA GLU A 50 33.74 -25.72 -38.53
C GLU A 50 32.80 -24.55 -38.21
N ASP A 51 32.23 -23.94 -39.25
CA ASP A 51 31.24 -22.86 -39.12
C ASP A 51 29.81 -23.33 -38.84
N LEU A 52 29.58 -24.65 -38.79
CA LEU A 52 28.28 -25.30 -38.60
C LEU A 52 27.20 -24.88 -39.62
N SER A 53 27.57 -24.24 -40.74
CA SER A 53 26.62 -23.71 -41.73
C SER A 53 25.77 -24.79 -42.42
N ASN A 54 26.18 -26.06 -42.31
CA ASN A 54 25.49 -27.22 -42.85
C ASN A 54 24.69 -28.03 -41.80
N VAL A 55 24.57 -27.53 -40.57
CA VAL A 55 23.82 -28.15 -39.47
C VAL A 55 22.60 -27.27 -39.14
N ASN A 56 21.41 -27.88 -39.01
CA ASN A 56 20.25 -27.16 -38.48
C ASN A 56 20.28 -27.22 -36.95
N LEU A 57 20.56 -26.09 -36.29
CA LEU A 57 20.63 -26.00 -34.83
C LEU A 57 19.31 -25.55 -34.19
N THR A 58 18.27 -25.29 -34.99
CA THR A 58 16.97 -24.78 -34.49
C THR A 58 16.34 -25.78 -33.54
N ASN A 59 16.06 -25.37 -32.30
CA ASN A 59 15.47 -26.19 -31.23
C ASN A 59 16.25 -27.49 -30.89
N LEU A 60 17.55 -27.57 -31.22
CA LEU A 60 18.40 -28.73 -30.88
C LEU A 60 19.29 -28.52 -29.66
N ILE A 61 19.59 -27.26 -29.31
CA ILE A 61 20.46 -26.91 -28.19
C ILE A 61 19.58 -26.63 -26.97
N GLY A 62 19.58 -27.55 -26.01
CA GLY A 62 18.93 -27.38 -24.72
C GLY A 62 19.88 -26.79 -23.67
N VAL A 63 19.38 -26.65 -22.45
CA VAL A 63 20.14 -26.10 -21.32
C VAL A 63 21.38 -26.92 -21.00
N THR A 64 21.27 -28.26 -21.05
CA THR A 64 22.39 -29.17 -20.75
C THR A 64 23.51 -29.07 -21.79
N GLU A 65 23.18 -28.73 -23.03
CA GLU A 65 24.16 -28.47 -24.10
C GLU A 65 24.83 -27.09 -23.97
N LEU A 66 24.22 -26.14 -23.26
CA LEU A 66 24.89 -24.88 -22.92
C LEU A 66 25.99 -25.15 -21.89
N LYS A 67 27.14 -24.50 -22.05
CA LYS A 67 28.29 -24.63 -21.13
C LYS A 67 28.03 -23.88 -19.80
N LEU A 68 26.99 -24.27 -19.08
CA LEU A 68 26.58 -23.74 -17.78
C LEU A 68 26.55 -24.85 -16.74
N ILE A 69 26.65 -24.45 -15.46
CA ILE A 69 26.22 -25.28 -14.35
C ILE A 69 24.69 -25.14 -14.26
N ASP A 70 23.98 -26.25 -14.12
CA ASP A 70 22.52 -26.25 -14.04
C ASP A 70 22.01 -25.47 -12.81
N GLY A 71 20.80 -24.94 -12.93
CA GLY A 71 20.15 -24.12 -11.91
C GLY A 71 19.31 -24.92 -10.93
N SER A 72 18.83 -24.21 -9.91
CA SER A 72 17.71 -24.66 -9.07
C SER A 72 16.37 -24.27 -9.70
N ALA A 73 15.27 -24.85 -9.18
CA ALA A 73 13.92 -24.45 -9.55
C ALA A 73 13.71 -22.92 -9.42
N ASP A 74 12.87 -22.37 -10.30
CA ASP A 74 12.51 -20.95 -10.39
C ASP A 74 13.65 -19.97 -10.73
N GLN A 75 14.84 -20.48 -11.04
CA GLN A 75 15.90 -19.68 -11.62
C GLN A 75 15.69 -19.48 -13.11
N VAL A 76 16.14 -18.34 -13.62
CA VAL A 76 16.16 -18.06 -15.06
C VAL A 76 17.60 -18.02 -15.56
N ILE A 77 17.77 -18.20 -16.86
CA ILE A 77 19.04 -17.95 -17.52
C ILE A 77 19.23 -16.43 -17.62
N LYS A 78 20.41 -15.96 -17.21
CA LYS A 78 20.79 -14.54 -17.22
C LYS A 78 22.17 -14.36 -17.78
N THR A 79 22.45 -13.15 -18.27
CA THR A 79 23.81 -12.71 -18.54
C THR A 79 24.29 -11.74 -17.47
N ASP A 80 25.59 -11.76 -17.18
CA ASP A 80 26.28 -10.76 -16.36
C ASP A 80 26.63 -9.47 -17.13
N GLY A 81 26.23 -9.37 -18.40
CA GLY A 81 26.59 -8.26 -19.29
C GLY A 81 28.05 -8.27 -19.77
N SER A 82 28.83 -9.27 -19.35
CA SER A 82 30.26 -9.46 -19.68
C SER A 82 30.50 -10.75 -20.47
N GLY A 83 29.44 -11.33 -21.04
CA GLY A 83 29.51 -12.54 -21.88
C GLY A 83 29.40 -13.85 -21.11
N THR A 84 29.26 -13.82 -19.78
CA THR A 84 28.88 -15.02 -19.02
C THR A 84 27.37 -15.17 -19.05
N ILE A 85 26.92 -16.41 -19.24
CA ILE A 85 25.52 -16.79 -19.06
C ILE A 85 25.48 -17.73 -17.84
N SER A 86 24.52 -17.57 -16.94
CA SER A 86 24.36 -18.42 -15.75
C SER A 86 22.90 -18.49 -15.30
N PHE A 87 22.55 -19.48 -14.48
CA PHE A 87 21.29 -19.46 -13.76
C PHE A 87 21.34 -18.48 -12.58
N GLY A 88 20.23 -17.79 -12.35
CA GLY A 88 20.09 -16.90 -11.20
C GLY A 88 18.65 -16.44 -10.98
N THR A 89 18.37 -15.95 -9.77
CA THR A 89 17.06 -15.38 -9.41
C THR A 89 16.93 -13.95 -9.94
N ILE A 90 15.73 -13.56 -10.39
CA ILE A 90 15.39 -12.16 -10.64
C ILE A 90 15.01 -11.51 -9.32
N ASP A 91 15.92 -10.68 -8.80
CA ASP A 91 15.61 -9.78 -7.72
C ASP A 91 14.95 -8.52 -8.27
N VAL A 92 13.66 -8.36 -8.00
CA VAL A 92 12.89 -7.15 -8.32
C VAL A 92 12.68 -6.24 -7.12
N THR A 93 13.20 -6.58 -5.93
CA THR A 93 12.94 -5.85 -4.68
C THR A 93 13.31 -4.37 -4.78
N GLY A 94 14.32 -4.02 -5.57
CA GLY A 94 14.75 -2.65 -5.85
C GLY A 94 14.04 -1.96 -7.02
N SER A 95 13.14 -2.65 -7.72
CA SER A 95 12.41 -2.07 -8.86
C SER A 95 11.36 -1.07 -8.40
N ALA A 96 11.26 0.08 -9.05
CA ALA A 96 10.26 1.10 -8.71
C ALA A 96 8.84 0.65 -9.04
N VAL A 97 7.89 0.95 -8.14
CA VAL A 97 6.45 0.59 -8.30
C VAL A 97 5.63 1.68 -8.99
N GLY A 98 5.87 2.96 -8.67
CA GLY A 98 5.28 4.12 -9.35
C GLY A 98 3.79 4.40 -9.06
N GLY A 99 3.26 5.45 -9.71
CA GLY A 99 1.86 5.89 -9.56
C GLY A 99 1.58 6.60 -8.24
N ASP A 100 0.52 6.19 -7.55
CA ASP A 100 0.15 6.71 -6.22
C ASP A 100 0.98 6.07 -5.08
N ILE A 101 1.83 5.11 -5.43
CA ILE A 101 2.80 4.47 -4.56
C ILE A 101 4.22 4.93 -4.96
N SER A 102 5.11 5.04 -3.98
CA SER A 102 6.53 5.33 -4.14
C SER A 102 7.40 4.24 -3.53
N GLY A 103 8.71 4.37 -3.70
CA GLY A 103 9.67 3.37 -3.27
C GLY A 103 9.81 2.23 -4.28
N THR A 104 10.10 1.04 -3.78
CA THR A 104 10.41 -0.14 -4.57
C THR A 104 9.47 -1.30 -4.24
N VAL A 105 9.52 -2.40 -5.01
CA VAL A 105 8.71 -3.60 -4.73
C VAL A 105 8.91 -4.11 -3.30
N GLY A 106 10.13 -4.07 -2.78
CA GLY A 106 10.45 -4.49 -1.41
C GLY A 106 10.11 -3.47 -0.31
N ASN A 107 9.77 -2.22 -0.67
CA ASN A 107 9.45 -1.16 0.29
C ASN A 107 8.47 -0.15 -0.33
N ALA A 108 7.28 -0.62 -0.69
CA ALA A 108 6.22 0.20 -1.26
C ALA A 108 5.60 1.10 -0.20
N GLN A 109 5.44 2.39 -0.52
CA GLN A 109 4.85 3.39 0.39
C GLN A 109 3.80 4.21 -0.34
N ILE A 110 2.66 4.47 0.29
CA ILE A 110 1.66 5.40 -0.23
C ILE A 110 2.28 6.81 -0.22
N VAL A 111 2.23 7.49 -1.36
CA VAL A 111 2.75 8.86 -1.46
C VAL A 111 1.89 9.81 -0.62
N ALA A 112 2.53 10.79 0.01
CA ALA A 112 1.82 11.78 0.80
C ALA A 112 0.72 12.48 -0.01
N ASN A 113 -0.46 12.66 0.59
CA ASN A 113 -1.63 13.29 -0.01
C ASN A 113 -2.12 12.63 -1.32
N LYS A 114 -1.86 11.33 -1.52
CA LYS A 114 -2.36 10.61 -2.71
C LYS A 114 -3.72 9.95 -2.55
N VAL A 115 -4.04 9.44 -1.37
CA VAL A 115 -5.35 8.83 -1.12
C VAL A 115 -6.36 9.94 -0.89
N GLY A 116 -7.16 10.23 -1.92
CA GLY A 116 -8.28 11.14 -1.88
C GLY A 116 -9.62 10.39 -1.89
N VAL A 117 -10.70 11.11 -2.22
CA VAL A 117 -12.06 10.57 -2.19
C VAL A 117 -12.28 9.50 -3.27
N ALA A 118 -11.65 9.65 -4.44
CA ALA A 118 -11.75 8.71 -5.54
C ALA A 118 -11.27 7.30 -5.16
N GLU A 119 -10.26 7.21 -4.29
CA GLU A 119 -9.69 5.94 -3.82
C GLU A 119 -10.51 5.30 -2.69
N LEU A 120 -11.40 6.05 -2.02
CA LEU A 120 -12.18 5.58 -0.85
C LEU A 120 -13.49 4.88 -1.21
N ASN A 121 -13.81 4.70 -2.51
CA ASN A 121 -15.06 4.10 -2.99
C ASN A 121 -16.31 4.75 -2.37
N VAL A 122 -16.31 6.07 -2.29
CA VAL A 122 -17.47 6.86 -1.87
C VAL A 122 -17.82 7.87 -2.95
N SER A 123 -19.07 8.32 -2.99
CA SER A 123 -19.42 9.50 -3.78
C SER A 123 -18.86 10.75 -3.11
N GLU A 124 -18.47 11.75 -3.89
CA GLU A 124 -17.97 13.01 -3.36
C GLU A 124 -19.00 13.67 -2.42
N GLY A 125 -18.50 14.19 -1.30
CA GLY A 125 -19.31 14.86 -0.31
C GLY A 125 -19.60 16.31 -0.67
N THR A 126 -20.54 16.91 0.04
CA THR A 126 -20.73 18.36 0.07
C THR A 126 -19.96 18.96 1.26
N ASN A 127 -19.53 20.22 1.13
CA ASN A 127 -18.86 20.93 2.22
C ASN A 127 -19.66 20.86 3.53
N GLY A 128 -18.98 20.59 4.64
CA GLY A 128 -19.59 20.43 5.97
C GLY A 128 -20.09 19.01 6.29
N GLN A 129 -20.03 18.08 5.34
CA GLN A 129 -20.28 16.66 5.63
C GLN A 129 -19.06 15.99 6.26
N VAL A 130 -19.31 14.89 6.96
CA VAL A 130 -18.28 14.06 7.57
C VAL A 130 -18.25 12.69 6.90
N LEU A 131 -17.07 12.10 6.76
CA LEU A 131 -16.93 10.71 6.35
C LEU A 131 -17.29 9.81 7.53
N SER A 132 -18.26 8.92 7.34
CA SER A 132 -18.76 8.02 8.37
C SER A 132 -18.86 6.57 7.86
N THR A 133 -18.85 5.62 8.78
CA THR A 133 -19.12 4.20 8.53
C THR A 133 -20.53 3.84 8.96
N ASN A 134 -21.17 2.92 8.23
CA ASN A 134 -22.43 2.31 8.67
C ASN A 134 -22.25 1.19 9.71
N GLY A 135 -21.02 0.97 10.20
CA GLY A 135 -20.69 -0.11 11.14
C GLY A 135 -20.61 -1.51 10.49
N SER A 136 -20.80 -1.60 9.16
CA SER A 136 -20.75 -2.83 8.36
C SER A 136 -19.76 -2.73 7.19
N GLY A 137 -18.84 -1.76 7.23
CA GLY A 137 -17.77 -1.59 6.25
C GLY A 137 -18.07 -0.64 5.09
N THR A 138 -19.26 -0.06 5.00
CA THR A 138 -19.56 0.98 4.00
C THR A 138 -19.17 2.35 4.55
N LEU A 139 -18.31 3.07 3.82
CA LEU A 139 -18.03 4.48 4.05
C LEU A 139 -18.99 5.35 3.24
N SER A 140 -19.39 6.49 3.80
CA SER A 140 -20.18 7.49 3.08
C SER A 140 -20.01 8.87 3.71
N PHE A 141 -20.06 9.93 2.91
CA PHE A 141 -20.24 11.27 3.44
C PHE A 141 -21.68 11.44 3.90
N ILE A 142 -21.85 11.84 5.16
CA ILE A 142 -23.16 12.10 5.74
C ILE A 142 -23.24 13.54 6.23
N THR A 143 -24.43 14.11 6.13
CA THR A 143 -24.77 15.25 6.96
C THR A 143 -24.91 14.76 8.39
N VAL A 144 -24.27 15.45 9.33
CA VAL A 144 -24.47 15.20 10.76
C VAL A 144 -25.89 15.64 11.11
N VAL A 145 -26.85 14.72 10.98
CA VAL A 145 -28.28 14.96 11.25
C VAL A 145 -28.66 14.61 12.69
N THR A 146 -27.85 13.83 13.38
CA THR A 146 -28.00 13.58 14.81
C THR A 146 -27.24 14.65 15.57
N ASP A 147 -27.98 15.50 16.26
CA ASP A 147 -27.43 16.51 17.14
C ASP A 147 -26.52 15.84 18.21
N PRO A 148 -25.21 16.14 18.25
CA PRO A 148 -24.29 15.45 19.15
C PRO A 148 -24.73 15.56 20.60
N THR A 149 -24.65 14.47 21.36
CA THR A 149 -24.95 14.48 22.79
C THR A 149 -23.82 15.15 23.57
N LEU A 150 -24.14 16.02 24.52
CA LEU A 150 -23.15 16.55 25.47
C LEU A 150 -22.92 15.57 26.62
N GLY A 151 -21.83 15.80 27.37
CA GLY A 151 -21.51 15.04 28.58
C GLY A 151 -20.92 15.93 29.69
N GLY A 152 -20.60 15.30 30.82
CA GLY A 152 -20.04 16.00 31.99
C GLY A 152 -21.10 16.75 32.79
N HIS A 153 -20.87 18.05 33.05
CA HIS A 153 -21.86 18.92 33.71
C HIS A 153 -23.06 19.26 32.82
N LEU A 154 -22.95 18.97 31.52
CA LEU A 154 -24.03 19.15 30.56
C LEU A 154 -24.58 17.78 30.13
N SER A 155 -25.85 17.76 29.74
CA SER A 155 -26.50 16.66 29.01
C SER A 155 -27.39 17.22 27.91
N GLY A 156 -28.19 16.35 27.29
CA GLY A 156 -28.97 16.69 26.10
C GLY A 156 -28.07 16.71 24.87
N SER A 157 -28.51 17.46 23.87
CA SER A 157 -27.84 17.58 22.57
C SER A 157 -27.35 19.01 22.35
N THR A 158 -26.44 19.27 21.40
CA THR A 158 -25.82 20.62 21.25
C THR A 158 -26.84 21.74 21.01
N SER A 159 -27.99 21.44 20.39
CA SER A 159 -29.10 22.40 20.25
C SER A 159 -30.03 22.47 21.46
N ALA A 160 -29.93 21.53 22.40
CA ALA A 160 -30.76 21.44 23.61
C ALA A 160 -29.90 21.09 24.84
N ALA A 161 -28.82 21.84 25.06
CA ALA A 161 -27.91 21.59 26.17
C ALA A 161 -28.59 21.90 27.51
N VAL A 162 -28.50 20.96 28.46
CA VAL A 162 -29.06 21.09 29.81
C VAL A 162 -27.95 20.96 30.84
N ILE A 163 -27.94 21.82 31.86
CA ILE A 163 -27.05 21.64 33.02
C ILE A 163 -27.61 20.51 33.88
N ASN A 164 -26.78 19.50 34.11
CA ASN A 164 -27.14 18.34 34.91
C ASN A 164 -27.38 18.73 36.37
N ASN A 165 -28.41 18.12 36.96
CA ASN A 165 -28.72 18.37 38.36
C ASN A 165 -27.52 18.03 39.26
N ASN A 166 -27.29 18.86 40.28
CA ASN A 166 -26.21 18.69 41.27
C ASN A 166 -24.78 18.63 40.70
N THR A 167 -24.55 19.07 39.45
CA THR A 167 -23.19 19.03 38.88
C THR A 167 -22.40 20.31 39.11
N ILE A 168 -23.07 21.42 39.36
CA ILE A 168 -22.42 22.69 39.72
C ILE A 168 -22.08 22.66 41.21
N THR A 169 -20.79 22.58 41.54
CA THR A 169 -20.32 22.57 42.93
C THR A 169 -19.92 23.97 43.38
N SER A 170 -19.80 24.18 44.71
CA SER A 170 -19.34 25.46 45.27
C SER A 170 -17.95 25.86 44.77
N ALA A 171 -17.10 24.94 44.34
CA ALA A 171 -15.81 25.26 43.73
C ALA A 171 -15.95 25.98 42.38
N MET A 172 -17.06 25.74 41.66
CA MET A 172 -17.33 26.29 40.32
C MET A 172 -17.98 27.68 40.36
N LEU A 173 -18.44 28.14 41.53
CA LEU A 173 -19.01 29.47 41.72
C LEU A 173 -17.90 30.48 42.09
N THR A 174 -18.10 31.76 41.75
CA THR A 174 -17.19 32.84 42.19
C THR A 174 -17.44 33.20 43.65
N THR A 175 -16.45 33.82 44.33
CA THR A 175 -16.58 34.21 45.75
C THR A 175 -17.75 35.17 46.00
N ALA A 176 -18.06 36.04 45.03
CA ALA A 176 -19.18 36.98 45.12
C ALA A 176 -20.55 36.30 45.22
N LEU A 177 -20.71 35.10 44.66
CA LEU A 177 -21.94 34.31 44.75
C LEU A 177 -22.00 33.42 46.01
N LYS A 178 -20.90 33.35 46.79
CA LYS A 178 -20.80 32.53 48.01
C LYS A 178 -20.95 33.34 49.29
N ASN A 179 -20.61 34.63 49.24
CA ASN A 179 -20.55 35.48 50.42
C ASN A 179 -21.72 36.48 50.40
N PHE A 180 -22.62 36.34 51.36
CA PHE A 180 -23.60 37.39 51.66
C PHE A 180 -22.92 38.49 52.49
N THR A 181 -23.16 39.74 52.15
CA THR A 181 -22.84 40.86 53.05
C THR A 181 -23.80 40.80 54.23
N VAL A 182 -23.27 40.67 55.44
CA VAL A 182 -24.05 40.63 56.67
C VAL A 182 -23.92 41.99 57.37
N ASP A 183 -25.05 42.64 57.60
CA ASP A 183 -25.15 43.83 58.43
C ASP A 183 -25.83 43.46 59.75
N GLU A 184 -25.11 43.59 60.87
CA GLU A 184 -25.60 43.26 62.20
C GLU A 184 -26.00 44.54 62.97
N PHE A 185 -27.21 44.55 63.52
CA PHE A 185 -27.76 45.67 64.26
C PHE A 185 -28.27 45.23 65.63
N VAL A 186 -28.09 46.09 66.64
CA VAL A 186 -28.69 45.89 67.97
C VAL A 186 -29.88 46.83 68.10
N GLY A 187 -31.08 46.27 68.34
CA GLY A 187 -32.27 47.05 68.60
C GLY A 187 -32.14 47.86 69.88
N ALA A 188 -32.26 49.20 69.78
CA ALA A 188 -32.28 50.07 70.93
C ALA A 188 -33.62 50.83 70.99
N SER A 189 -34.34 50.69 72.11
CA SER A 189 -35.63 51.36 72.35
C SER A 189 -36.67 51.08 71.23
N ALA A 190 -37.34 52.10 70.70
CA ALA A 190 -38.38 51.97 69.69
C ALA A 190 -37.88 52.13 68.23
N GLN A 191 -36.62 51.78 67.94
CA GLN A 191 -36.10 51.87 66.57
C GLN A 191 -36.83 50.92 65.61
N THR A 192 -37.26 51.45 64.48
CA THR A 192 -37.98 50.72 63.42
C THR A 192 -37.27 50.81 62.06
N THR A 193 -36.07 51.38 61.99
CA THR A 193 -35.33 51.57 60.73
C THR A 193 -33.85 51.32 60.93
N PHE A 194 -33.25 50.51 60.07
CA PHE A 194 -31.83 50.17 60.04
C PHE A 194 -31.27 50.44 58.64
N THR A 195 -30.09 51.05 58.56
CA THR A 195 -29.45 51.42 57.27
C THR A 195 -28.37 50.39 56.94
N LEU A 196 -28.52 49.71 55.80
CA LEU A 196 -27.56 48.71 55.31
C LEU A 196 -26.24 49.34 54.84
N THR A 197 -25.13 48.61 54.98
CA THR A 197 -23.79 49.07 54.58
C THR A 197 -23.62 49.13 53.07
N ALA A 198 -24.47 48.42 52.31
CA ALA A 198 -24.49 48.46 50.85
C ALA A 198 -25.93 48.43 50.30
N ALA A 199 -26.11 49.00 49.11
CA ALA A 199 -27.39 48.93 48.39
C ALA A 199 -27.62 47.49 47.87
N VAL A 200 -28.72 46.87 48.28
CA VAL A 200 -29.05 45.46 47.95
C VAL A 200 -29.67 45.26 46.56
N GLY A 201 -29.86 46.33 45.79
CA GLY A 201 -30.46 46.31 44.45
C GLY A 201 -31.96 45.98 44.40
N SER A 202 -32.45 45.12 45.31
CA SER A 202 -33.86 44.78 45.51
C SER A 202 -34.10 44.33 46.95
N VAL A 203 -35.25 44.69 47.53
CA VAL A 203 -35.66 44.19 48.87
C VAL A 203 -35.81 42.67 48.91
N ASN A 204 -36.11 42.03 47.78
CA ASN A 204 -36.23 40.56 47.68
C ASN A 204 -34.87 39.84 47.73
N ALA A 205 -33.77 40.58 47.63
CA ALA A 205 -32.42 40.04 47.78
C ALA A 205 -31.93 40.08 49.24
N LEU A 206 -32.74 40.65 50.16
CA LEU A 206 -32.42 40.73 51.58
C LEU A 206 -33.06 39.56 52.33
N MET A 207 -32.27 38.90 53.18
CA MET A 207 -32.76 37.96 54.18
C MET A 207 -32.55 38.58 55.55
N VAL A 208 -33.63 38.95 56.23
CA VAL A 208 -33.59 39.58 57.57
C VAL A 208 -33.86 38.53 58.63
N TYR A 209 -33.08 38.56 59.71
CA TYR A 209 -33.27 37.70 60.87
C TYR A 209 -33.40 38.58 62.12
N ILE A 210 -34.36 38.26 62.99
CA ILE A 210 -34.47 38.83 64.34
C ILE A 210 -34.40 37.66 65.31
N ASP A 211 -33.39 37.66 66.19
CA ASP A 211 -33.13 36.59 67.16
C ASP A 211 -33.13 35.18 66.52
N GLY A 212 -32.56 35.08 65.32
CA GLY A 212 -32.48 33.82 64.55
C GLY A 212 -33.75 33.46 63.77
N ILE A 213 -34.82 34.26 63.85
CA ILE A 213 -36.08 34.05 63.13
C ILE A 213 -36.08 34.88 61.84
N VAL A 214 -36.21 34.20 60.69
CA VAL A 214 -36.37 34.84 59.38
C VAL A 214 -37.62 35.73 59.38
N GLN A 215 -37.45 36.99 59.01
CA GLN A 215 -38.56 37.91 58.83
C GLN A 215 -39.01 37.90 57.36
N PRO A 216 -40.32 37.91 57.09
CA PRO A 216 -40.79 38.19 55.75
C PRO A 216 -40.38 39.61 55.34
N PRO A 217 -40.04 39.82 54.06
CA PRO A 217 -39.73 41.14 53.52
C PRO A 217 -40.95 42.08 53.57
#